data_AF-A0A4U8UG97-F1
#
_entry.id   AF-A0A4U8UG97-F1
#
_cell.length_a   1.000
_cell.length_b   1.000
_cell.length_c   1.000
_cell.angle_alpha   90.00
_cell.angle_beta   90.00
_cell.angle_gamma   90.00
#
_symmetry.space_group_name_H-M   'P 1'
#
loop_
_entity.id
_entity.type
_entity.pdbx_description
1 polymer ?
#
loop_
_entity_poly.entity_id
_entity_poly.type
_entity_poly.pdbx_seq_one_letter_code
_entity_poly.pdbx_strand_id
1 'polypeptide(L)' 'MDKILFDTSSLIAFVRYYLPFDEKKELQRFLSEGFNQKEFLLIKKVENECKSVSQGKDWYLKNF' A
#
# COMPACT_ATOMS: atom_id res chain seq x y z
N MET A 1 15.44 -17.75 -2.61
CA MET A 1 15.20 -16.30 -2.71
C MET A 1 14.09 -15.98 -1.74
N ASP A 2 14.37 -15.13 -0.77
CA ASP A 2 13.41 -14.79 0.28
C ASP A 2 12.30 -13.91 -0.32
N LYS A 3 11.06 -14.19 0.06
CA LYS A 3 9.90 -13.39 -0.37
C LYS A 3 9.57 -12.38 0.71
N ILE A 4 9.34 -11.13 0.31
CA ILE A 4 9.01 -10.05 1.24
C ILE A 4 7.49 -9.95 1.35
N LEU A 5 6.95 -10.03 2.56
CA LEU A 5 5.53 -9.89 2.82
C LEU A 5 5.23 -8.46 3.28
N PHE A 6 4.23 -7.83 2.68
CA PHE A 6 3.74 -6.53 3.09
C PHE A 6 2.50 -6.65 3.96
N ASP A 7 2.46 -5.88 5.04
CA ASP A 7 1.29 -5.74 5.91
C ASP A 7 0.48 -4.49 5.55
N THR A 8 -0.68 -4.31 6.18
CA THR A 8 -1.53 -3.14 5.96
C THR A 8 -0.82 -1.86 6.34
N SER A 9 -0.09 -1.86 7.47
CA SER A 9 0.50 -0.64 8.03
C SER A 9 1.60 -0.06 7.14
N SER A 10 2.48 -0.91 6.60
CA SER A 10 3.55 -0.51 5.68
C SER A 10 3.01 0.08 4.38
N LEU A 11 1.98 -0.51 3.79
CA LEU A 11 1.37 0.00 2.54
C LEU A 11 0.59 1.30 2.77
N ILE A 12 -0.12 1.42 3.88
CA ILE A 12 -0.80 2.68 4.23
C ILE A 12 0.22 3.78 4.55
N ALA A 13 1.31 3.44 5.25
CA ALA A 13 2.39 4.38 5.52
C ALA A 13 3.03 4.84 4.21
N PHE A 14 3.32 3.91 3.28
CA PHE A 14 3.82 4.20 1.93
C PHE A 14 2.98 5.29 1.26
N VAL A 15 1.67 5.07 1.14
CA VAL A 15 0.76 6.02 0.48
C VAL A 15 0.67 7.36 1.20
N ARG A 16 0.66 7.37 2.54
CA ARG A 16 0.43 8.60 3.33
C ARG A 16 1.66 9.46 3.52
N TYR A 17 2.83 8.84 3.70
CA TYR A 17 4.00 9.51 4.23
C TYR A 17 5.21 9.44 3.30
N TYR A 18 5.24 8.53 2.32
CA TYR A 18 6.37 8.40 1.41
C TYR A 18 6.00 8.85 0.00
N LEU A 19 4.84 8.41 -0.52
CA LEU A 19 4.39 8.74 -1.87
C LEU A 19 4.28 10.26 -2.13
N PRO A 20 3.83 11.12 -1.19
CA PRO A 20 3.80 12.57 -1.41
C PRO A 20 5.18 13.22 -1.62
N PHE A 21 6.25 12.55 -1.20
CA PHE A 21 7.63 13.04 -1.31
C PHE A 21 8.46 12.22 -2.33
N ASP A 22 7.84 11.25 -3.01
CA ASP A 22 8.48 10.40 -4.02
C ASP A 22 8.47 11.09 -5.40
N GLU A 23 9.07 12.28 -5.50
CA GLU A 23 9.02 13.13 -6.70
C GLU A 23 9.50 12.41 -7.97
N LYS A 24 10.51 11.54 -7.81
CA LYS A 24 11.09 10.74 -8.91
C LYS A 24 10.41 9.39 -9.12
N LYS A 25 9.36 9.08 -8.34
CA LYS A 25 8.62 7.81 -8.38
C LYS A 25 9.50 6.58 -8.16
N GLU A 26 10.60 6.73 -7.43
CA GLU A 26 11.57 5.66 -7.22
C GLU A 26 10.98 4.58 -6.31
N LEU A 27 10.32 4.99 -5.23
CA LEU A 27 9.67 4.06 -4.29
C LEU A 27 8.42 3.42 -4.92
N GLN A 28 7.64 4.21 -5.68
CA GLN A 28 6.49 3.70 -6.42
C GLN A 28 6.91 2.62 -7.44
N ARG A 29 8.00 2.87 -8.17
CA ARG A 29 8.55 1.92 -9.14
C ARG A 29 9.06 0.66 -8.44
N PHE A 30 9.85 0.81 -7.38
CA PHE A 30 10.35 -0.31 -6.58
C PHE A 30 9.24 -1.25 -6.12
N LEU A 31 8.15 -0.72 -5.54
CA LEU A 31 7.01 -1.53 -5.11
C LEU A 31 6.31 -2.23 -6.29
N SER A 32 6.06 -1.48 -7.37
CA SER A 32 5.36 -2.02 -8.54
C SER A 32 6.15 -3.14 -9.21
N GLU A 33 7.46 -2.95 -9.38
CA GLU A 33 8.37 -3.95 -9.95
C GLU A 33 8.46 -5.20 -9.09
N GLY A 34 8.63 -5.04 -7.77
CA GLY A 34 8.73 -6.21 -6.87
C GLY A 34 7.44 -7.04 -6.80
N PHE A 35 6.26 -6.42 -6.88
CA PHE A 35 5.00 -7.18 -7.01
C PHE A 35 4.88 -7.87 -8.38
N ASN A 36 5.24 -7.20 -9.48
CA ASN A 36 5.20 -7.78 -10.82
C ASN A 36 6.16 -8.96 -10.98
N GLN A 37 7.34 -8.88 -10.36
CA GLN A 37 8.36 -9.92 -10.37
C GLN A 37 8.07 -11.05 -9.36
N LYS A 38 6.99 -10.95 -8.57
CA LYS A 38 6.59 -11.90 -7.52
C LYS A 38 7.63 -12.05 -6.40
N GLU A 39 8.48 -11.05 -6.23
CA GLU A 39 9.43 -10.92 -5.12
C GLU A 39 8.69 -10.46 -3.86
N PHE A 40 7.68 -9.61 -4.06
CA PHE A 40 6.81 -9.10 -3.00
C PHE A 40 5.49 -9.85 -3.01
N LEU A 41 5.04 -10.21 -1.81
CA LEU A 41 3.77 -10.89 -1.58
C LEU A 41 2.77 -9.93 -0.94
N LEU A 42 1.56 -9.95 -1.50
CA LEU A 42 0.38 -9.34 -0.91
C LEU A 42 -0.64 -10.43 -0.63
N ILE A 43 -0.96 -10.65 0.64
CA ILE A 43 -2.02 -11.59 1.00
C ILE A 43 -3.38 -10.94 0.84
N LYS A 44 -4.38 -11.74 0.47
CA LYS A 44 -5.73 -11.24 0.16
C LYS A 44 -6.36 -10.48 1.34
N LYS A 45 -6.08 -10.90 2.57
CA LYS A 45 -6.60 -10.24 3.77
C LYS A 45 -6.04 -8.82 3.93
N VAL A 46 -4.74 -8.62 3.68
CA VAL A 46 -4.09 -7.30 3.71
C VAL A 46 -4.64 -6.39 2.61
N GLU A 47 -4.82 -6.92 1.38
CA GLU A 47 -5.45 -6.16 0.30
C GLU A 47 -6.85 -5.67 0.69
N ASN A 48 -7.67 -6.54 1.29
CA ASN A 48 -9.02 -6.20 1.73
C ASN A 48 -9.03 -5.15 2.85
N GLU A 49 -8.09 -5.25 3.80
CA GLU A 49 -7.98 -4.27 4.88
C GLU A 49 -7.51 -2.90 4.35
N CYS A 50 -6.52 -2.87 3.45
CA CYS A 50 -6.11 -1.64 2.76
C CYS A 50 -7.30 -0.96 2.06
N LYS A 51 -8.18 -1.73 1.39
CA LYS A 51 -9.41 -1.20 0.78
C LYS A 51 -10.38 -0.64 1.81
N SER A 52 -10.56 -1.31 2.94
CA SER A 52 -11.43 -0.85 4.02
C SER A 52 -10.92 0.44 4.65
N VAL A 53 -9.62 0.50 4.96
CA VAL A 53 -8.97 1.67 5.57
C VAL A 53 -8.95 2.87 4.62
N SER A 54 -8.80 2.64 3.31
CA SER A 54 -8.87 3.72 2.32
C SER A 54 -10.30 4.24 2.13
N GLN A 55 -11.32 3.38 2.20
CA GLN A 55 -12.74 3.76 2.12
C GLN A 55 -13.27 4.40 3.40
N GLY A 56 -12.69 4.11 4.56
CA GLY A 56 -13.11 4.69 5.84
C GLY A 56 -13.10 6.23 5.85
N LYS A 57 -12.25 6.88 5.05
CA LYS A 57 -12.28 8.35 4.91
C LYS A 57 -13.58 8.88 4.30
N ASP A 58 -14.21 8.14 3.39
CA ASP A 58 -15.48 8.56 2.78
C ASP A 58 -16.68 8.35 3.71
N TRP A 59 -16.63 7.36 4.61
CA TRP A 59 -17.72 7.13 5.57
C TRP A 59 -17.77 8.19 6.67
N TYR A 60 -16.62 8.58 7.22
CA TYR A 60 -16.54 9.62 8.26
C TYR A 60 -16.89 11.02 7.73
N LEU A 61 -16.58 11.35 6.45
CA LEU A 61 -16.91 12.65 5.85
C LEU A 61 -18.35 12.78 5.34
N LYS A 62 -19.08 11.66 5.20
CA LYS A 62 -20.49 11.65 4.75
C LYS A 62 -21.51 11.62 5.90
N ASN A 63 -21.07 11.33 7.12
CA ASN A 63 -21.95 11.10 8.26
C ASN A 63 -21.69 12.07 9.43
N PHE A 64 -20.91 13.13 9.21
CA PHE A 64 -20.72 14.26 10.13
C PHE A 64 -20.70 15.57 9.36
#